data_AF-A0A958QRZ0-F1
#
_entry.id   AF-A0A958QRZ0-F1
#
_cell.length_a   1.000
_cell.length_b   1.000
_cell.length_c   1.000
_cell.angle_alpha   90.00
_cell.angle_beta   90.00
_cell.angle_gamma   90.00
#
_symmetry.space_group_name_H-M   'P 1'
#
loop_
_entity.id
_entity.type
_entity.pdbx_description
1 polymer ?
#
loop_
_entity_poly.entity_id
_entity_poly.type
_entity_poly.pdbx_seq_one_letter_code
_entity_poly.pdbx_strand_id
1 'polypeptide(L)'
;MISSGPETKVLDTREGLIRQEVRVERTPSEDSGLGNPKATALEVREMFGRIAGRYDILNTVLSGGTHHLWKRQAIALLPERERAVVLDLCTGTGDLLPLLQKKSAQVIG
;
A
#
# COMPACT_ATOMS: atom_id res chain seq x y z
N MET A 1 -11.35 45.31 6.42
CA MET A 1 -11.95 44.89 7.70
C MET A 1 -12.97 43.80 7.43
N ILE A 2 -12.55 42.54 7.50
CA ILE A 2 -13.43 41.38 7.68
C ILE A 2 -12.70 40.52 8.71
N SER A 3 -13.18 40.59 9.95
CA SER A 3 -12.67 39.84 11.10
C SER A 3 -13.29 38.45 11.04
N SER A 4 -12.51 37.44 10.68
CA SER A 4 -12.90 36.03 10.79
C SER A 4 -12.09 35.41 11.93
N GLY A 5 -12.58 35.60 13.15
CA GLY A 5 -12.04 34.94 14.34
C GLY A 5 -12.30 33.42 14.31
N PRO A 6 -11.54 32.62 15.08
CA PRO A 6 -11.67 31.17 15.08
C PRO A 6 -13.00 30.73 15.69
N GLU A 7 -13.77 29.95 14.92
CA GLU A 7 -15.00 29.30 15.37
C GLU A 7 -14.70 28.37 16.55
N THR A 8 -15.22 28.75 17.72
CA THR A 8 -15.12 27.95 18.95
C THR A 8 -16.37 27.10 19.05
N LYS A 9 -16.28 25.79 18.81
CA LYS A 9 -17.40 24.88 19.07
C LYS A 9 -17.56 24.70 20.58
N VAL A 10 -18.62 25.28 21.13
CA VAL A 10 -19.04 25.10 22.51
C VAL A 10 -19.82 23.79 22.60
N LEU A 11 -19.19 22.76 23.17
CA LEU A 11 -19.90 21.58 23.66
C LEU A 11 -20.10 21.77 25.16
N ASP A 12 -21.35 21.99 25.54
CA ASP A 12 -21.80 22.08 26.92
C ASP A 12 -21.82 20.68 27.55
N THR A 13 -20.99 20.45 28.55
CA THR A 13 -21.11 19.32 29.45
C THR A 13 -20.68 19.76 30.84
N ARG A 14 -21.62 19.61 31.77
CA ARG A 14 -21.62 20.14 33.13
C ARG A 14 -20.51 19.56 34.03
N GLU A 15 -20.20 20.35 35.06
CA GLU A 15 -19.48 20.04 36.31
C GLU A 15 -17.97 19.78 36.24
N GLY A 16 -17.22 20.85 36.50
CA GLY A 16 -16.18 20.86 37.53
C GLY A 16 -15.00 19.91 37.38
N LEU A 17 -14.05 20.24 36.50
CA LEU A 17 -12.64 19.85 36.69
C LEU A 17 -11.73 20.87 35.98
N ILE A 18 -10.59 21.15 36.60
CA ILE A 18 -9.57 22.16 36.26
C ILE A 18 -9.30 22.19 34.74
N ARG A 19 -9.56 23.34 34.08
CA ARG A 19 -9.16 23.58 32.68
C ARG A 19 -7.62 23.65 32.61
N GLN A 20 -6.97 22.61 32.13
CA GLN A 20 -5.71 22.80 31.42
C GLN A 20 -6.06 23.18 29.97
N GLU A 21 -5.80 24.43 29.61
CA GLU A 21 -5.74 24.83 28.20
C GLU A 21 -4.49 24.18 27.59
N VAL A 22 -4.67 23.02 26.96
CA VAL A 22 -3.62 22.41 26.14
C VAL A 22 -3.48 23.24 24.88
N ARG A 23 -2.59 24.23 24.91
CA ARG A 23 -2.17 24.98 23.73
C ARG A 23 -1.30 24.06 22.88
N VAL A 24 -1.93 23.39 21.91
CA VAL A 24 -1.21 22.64 20.87
C VAL A 24 -0.58 23.66 19.93
N GLU A 25 0.62 24.14 20.27
CA GLU A 25 1.44 24.87 19.29
C GLU A 25 1.88 23.88 18.22
N ARG A 26 1.37 24.05 17.01
CA ARG A 26 1.91 23.35 15.84
C ARG A 26 3.30 23.90 15.60
N THR A 27 4.32 23.14 15.97
CA THR A 27 5.67 23.35 15.45
C THR A 27 5.59 23.28 13.93
N PRO A 28 6.11 24.27 13.17
CA PRO A 28 6.31 24.11 11.74
C PRO A 28 7.27 22.93 11.59
N SER A 29 6.76 21.78 11.18
CA SER A 29 7.61 20.64 10.85
C SER A 29 8.49 21.08 9.70
N GLU A 30 9.77 21.22 9.97
CA GLU A 30 10.81 21.39 8.96
C GLU A 30 10.61 20.34 7.87
N ASP A 31 10.72 20.80 6.62
CA ASP A 31 10.59 20.04 5.38
C ASP A 31 11.73 19.01 5.27
N SER A 32 11.64 17.95 6.08
CA SER A 32 12.56 16.83 6.03
C SER A 32 12.05 15.80 5.02
N GLY A 33 11.98 16.16 3.73
CA GLY A 33 12.09 15.24 2.59
C GLY A 33 11.17 14.00 2.53
N LEU A 34 10.11 13.91 3.34
CA LEU A 34 9.12 12.85 3.27
C LEU A 34 7.83 13.44 2.72
N GLY A 35 7.64 13.22 1.41
CA GLY A 35 6.38 13.15 0.70
C GLY A 35 5.31 14.18 1.06
N ASN A 36 5.07 15.12 0.15
CA ASN A 36 3.86 15.94 0.18
C ASN A 36 2.63 15.03 0.45
N PRO A 37 1.89 15.20 1.56
CA PRO A 37 0.72 14.40 1.88
C PRO A 37 -0.44 14.57 0.88
N LYS A 38 -0.24 15.40 -0.16
CA LYS A 38 -1.09 15.57 -1.34
C LYS A 38 -0.42 15.08 -2.62
N ALA A 39 0.45 14.08 -2.56
CA ALA A 39 1.00 13.47 -3.77
C ALA A 39 -0.14 12.95 -4.64
N THR A 40 -0.18 13.43 -5.87
CA THR A 40 -1.16 13.02 -6.87
C THR A 40 -0.92 11.56 -7.23
N ALA A 41 -1.95 10.81 -7.62
CA ALA A 41 -1.80 9.40 -8.00
C ALA A 41 -0.71 9.18 -9.08
N LEU A 42 -0.50 10.16 -9.95
CA LEU A 42 0.56 10.16 -10.96
C LEU A 42 1.97 10.23 -10.34
N GLU A 43 2.18 11.12 -9.38
CA GLU A 43 3.47 11.31 -8.70
C GLU A 43 3.84 10.08 -7.87
N VAL A 44 2.84 9.49 -7.20
CA VAL A 44 3.00 8.21 -6.49
C VAL A 44 3.40 7.12 -7.49
N ARG A 45 2.72 7.01 -8.64
CA ARG A 45 3.04 6.03 -9.68
C ARG A 45 4.46 6.22 -10.23
N GLU A 46 4.90 7.45 -10.46
CA GLU A 46 6.25 7.75 -10.97
C GLU A 46 7.34 7.42 -9.95
N MET A 47 7.10 7.77 -8.68
CA MET A 47 8.00 7.39 -7.58
C MET A 47 8.10 5.86 -7.48
N PHE A 48 6.97 5.15 -7.48
CA PHE A 48 6.95 3.69 -7.44
C PHE A 48 7.60 3.08 -8.69
N GLY A 49 7.38 3.64 -9.88
CA GLY A 49 8.02 3.19 -11.11
C GLY A 49 9.55 3.28 -11.06
N ARG A 50 10.10 4.32 -10.43
CA ARG A 50 11.55 4.48 -10.24
C ARG A 50 12.16 3.44 -9.30
N ILE A 51 11.41 2.95 -8.32
CA ILE A 51 11.92 2.05 -7.27
C ILE A 51 11.55 0.58 -7.54
N ALA A 52 10.47 0.30 -8.27
CA ALA A 52 9.91 -1.05 -8.47
C ALA A 52 10.96 -2.06 -8.93
N GLY A 53 11.79 -1.71 -9.93
CA GLY A 53 12.81 -2.65 -10.45
C GLY A 53 13.88 -3.06 -9.43
N ARG A 54 14.19 -2.20 -8.45
CA ARG A 54 15.15 -2.55 -7.38
C ARG A 54 14.46 -3.30 -6.23
N TYR A 55 13.17 -3.07 -6.04
CA TYR A 55 12.38 -3.72 -5.00
C TYR A 55 12.28 -5.23 -5.22
N ASP A 56 12.16 -5.71 -6.46
CA ASP A 56 12.09 -7.14 -6.73
C ASP A 56 13.39 -7.87 -6.32
N ILE A 57 14.54 -7.24 -6.60
CA ILE A 57 15.86 -7.77 -6.21
C ILE A 57 15.98 -7.77 -4.69
N LEU A 58 15.66 -6.64 -4.05
CA LEU A 58 15.72 -6.52 -2.59
C LEU A 58 14.78 -7.52 -1.91
N ASN A 59 13.54 -7.66 -2.39
CA ASN A 59 12.60 -8.65 -1.87
C ASN A 59 13.13 -10.07 -2.03
N THR A 60 13.79 -10.37 -3.15
CA THR A 60 14.41 -11.69 -3.37
C THR A 60 15.54 -11.93 -2.37
N VAL A 61 16.45 -10.97 -2.19
CA VAL A 61 17.59 -11.10 -1.26
C VAL A 61 17.13 -11.16 0.20
N LEU A 62 16.27 -10.22 0.61
CA LEU A 62 15.79 -10.11 1.98
C LEU A 62 14.90 -11.29 2.39
N SER A 63 14.08 -11.81 1.47
CA SER A 63 13.29 -13.03 1.73
C SER A 63 14.08 -14.32 1.54
N GLY A 64 15.35 -14.27 1.11
CA GLY A 64 16.11 -15.44 0.70
C GLY A 64 15.45 -16.22 -0.44
N GLY A 65 14.61 -15.57 -1.25
CA GLY A 65 13.83 -16.20 -2.31
C GLY A 65 12.63 -17.04 -1.82
N THR A 66 12.29 -17.00 -0.53
CA THR A 66 11.21 -17.83 0.06
C THR A 66 9.86 -17.60 -0.61
N HIS A 67 9.60 -16.37 -1.08
CA HIS A 67 8.37 -16.05 -1.80
C HIS A 67 8.18 -16.89 -3.10
N HIS A 68 9.26 -17.39 -3.73
CA HIS A 68 9.16 -18.33 -4.85
C HIS A 68 8.63 -19.71 -4.42
N LEU A 69 9.04 -20.18 -3.24
CA LEU A 69 8.55 -21.45 -2.67
C LEU A 69 7.05 -21.35 -2.37
N TRP A 70 6.61 -20.24 -1.78
CA TRP A 70 5.19 -20.00 -1.51
C TRP A 70 4.36 -19.95 -2.78
N LYS A 71 4.84 -19.28 -3.84
CA LYS A 71 4.17 -19.27 -5.16
C LYS A 71 4.02 -20.69 -5.74
N ARG A 72 5.09 -21.50 -5.67
CA ARG A 72 5.03 -22.91 -6.12
C ARG A 72 4.05 -23.74 -5.30
N GLN A 73 4.04 -23.55 -3.98
CA GLN A 73 3.13 -24.26 -3.08
C GLN A 73 1.67 -23.87 -3.33
N ALA A 74 1.39 -22.58 -3.50
CA ALA A 74 0.06 -22.08 -3.81
C ALA A 74 -0.49 -22.71 -5.11
N ILE A 75 0.35 -22.82 -6.13
CA ILE A 75 -0.02 -23.46 -7.40
C ILE A 75 -0.17 -24.97 -7.27
N ALA A 76 0.64 -25.63 -6.43
CA ALA A 76 0.52 -27.05 -6.15
C ALA A 76 -0.81 -27.42 -5.47
N LEU A 77 -1.37 -26.50 -4.68
CA LEU A 77 -2.66 -26.67 -4.01
C LEU A 77 -3.86 -26.47 -4.94
N LEU A 78 -3.66 -25.96 -6.17
CA LEU A 78 -4.75 -25.81 -7.13
C LEU A 78 -5.26 -27.20 -7.57
N PRO A 79 -6.59 -27.40 -7.62
CA PRO A 79 -7.16 -28.65 -8.06
C PRO A 79 -6.80 -28.93 -9.52
N GLU A 80 -6.40 -30.17 -9.80
CA GLU A 80 -6.11 -30.60 -11.17
C GLU A 80 -7.43 -30.79 -11.90
N ARG A 81 -7.70 -29.89 -12.86
CA ARG A 81 -8.85 -29.96 -13.74
C ARG A 81 -8.38 -29.88 -15.18
N GLU A 82 -8.74 -30.86 -15.98
CA GLU A 82 -8.54 -30.79 -17.43
C GLU A 82 -9.20 -29.53 -17.97
N ARG A 83 -8.45 -28.76 -18.77
CA ARG A 83 -8.93 -27.53 -19.43
C ARG A 83 -9.39 -26.41 -18.50
N ALA A 84 -8.80 -26.29 -17.31
CA ALA A 84 -9.08 -25.17 -16.43
C ALA A 84 -8.65 -23.82 -17.04
N VAL A 85 -9.50 -22.81 -16.87
CA VAL A 85 -9.19 -21.39 -17.08
C VAL A 85 -8.84 -20.78 -15.73
N VAL A 86 -7.67 -20.15 -15.62
CA VAL A 86 -7.21 -19.51 -14.38
C VAL A 86 -7.07 -18.01 -14.59
N LEU A 87 -7.62 -17.23 -13.66
CA LEU A 87 -7.50 -15.77 -13.62
C LEU A 87 -6.62 -15.37 -12.44
N ASP A 88 -5.55 -14.64 -12.72
CA ASP A 88 -4.73 -13.96 -11.73
C ASP A 88 -5.23 -12.52 -11.56
N LEU A 89 -5.76 -12.20 -10.39
CA LEU A 89 -6.37 -10.90 -10.10
C LEU A 89 -5.34 -9.82 -9.77
N CYS A 90 -4.11 -10.21 -9.45
CA CYS A 90 -3.07 -9.30 -8.98
C CYS A 90 -1.71 -9.68 -9.59
N THR A 91 -1.69 -9.91 -10.91
CA THR A 91 -0.54 -10.53 -11.59
C THR A 91 0.76 -9.73 -11.45
N GLY A 92 0.70 -8.42 -11.20
CA GLY A 92 1.88 -7.60 -10.95
C GLY A 92 2.89 -7.71 -12.10
N THR A 93 4.13 -8.13 -11.80
CA THR A 93 5.20 -8.39 -12.78
C THR A 93 4.99 -9.67 -13.62
N GLY A 94 3.92 -10.42 -13.39
CA GLY A 94 3.53 -11.60 -14.16
C GLY A 94 4.36 -12.85 -13.87
N ASP A 95 5.04 -12.88 -12.72
CA ASP A 95 5.93 -13.97 -12.32
C ASP A 95 5.19 -15.30 -12.03
N LEU A 96 3.88 -15.25 -11.80
CA LEU A 96 3.02 -16.40 -11.54
C LEU A 96 2.49 -17.07 -12.83
N LEU A 97 2.37 -16.33 -13.95
CA LEU A 97 1.82 -16.86 -15.21
C LEU A 97 2.58 -18.09 -15.73
N PRO A 98 3.93 -18.12 -15.80
CA PRO A 98 4.66 -19.27 -16.31
C PRO A 98 4.47 -20.52 -15.46
N LEU A 99 4.17 -20.35 -14.17
CA LEU A 99 3.91 -21.46 -13.26
C LEU A 99 2.48 -21.99 -13.44
N LEU A 100 1.49 -21.11 -13.67
CA LEU A 100 0.10 -21.47 -13.91
C LEU A 100 -0.12 -22.13 -15.29
N GLN A 101 0.60 -21.68 -16.32
CA GLN A 101 0.55 -22.26 -17.67
C GLN A 101 0.97 -23.74 -17.71
N LYS A 102 1.82 -24.17 -16.77
CA LYS A 102 2.24 -25.58 -16.67
C LYS A 102 1.12 -26.49 -16.13
N LYS A 103 0.13 -25.94 -15.43
CA LYS A 103 -0.99 -26.70 -14.83
C LYS A 103 -2.33 -26.51 -15.55
N SER A 104 -2.51 -25.45 -16.33
CA SER A 104 -3.82 -25.00 -16.82
C SER A 104 -3.82 -24.92 -18.35
N ALA A 105 -4.99 -25.05 -18.99
CA ALA A 105 -5.07 -24.89 -20.44
C ALA A 105 -5.11 -23.42 -20.88
N GLN A 106 -5.62 -22.52 -20.01
CA GLN A 106 -5.67 -21.09 -20.29
C GLN A 106 -5.44 -20.29 -19.01
N VAL A 107 -4.56 -19.28 -19.08
CA VAL A 107 -4.25 -18.38 -17.97
C VAL A 107 -4.45 -16.94 -18.44
N ILE A 108 -5.13 -16.14 -17.63
CA ILE A 108 -5.38 -14.71 -17.82
C ILE A 108 -4.80 -13.99 -16.59
N GLY A 109 -4.06 -12.90 -16.78
CA GLY A 109 -3.49 -12.09 -15.71
C GLY A 109 -3.62 -10.61 -16.00
#